data_AF-A0A222SQI4-F1
#
_entry.id   AF-A0A222SQI4-F1
#
_cell.length_a   1.000
_cell.length_b   1.000
_cell.length_c   1.000
_cell.angle_alpha   90.00
_cell.angle_beta   90.00
_cell.angle_gamma   90.00
#
_symmetry.space_group_name_H-M   'P 1'
#
loop_
_entity.id
_entity.type
_entity.pdbx_description
1 polymer ?
#
loop_
_entity_poly.entity_id
_entity_poly.type
_entity_poly.pdbx_seq_one_letter_code
_entity_poly.pdbx_strand_id
1 'polypeptide(L)' 'MERDRIQESANSRASSRSKSDKGPANWQPPLAGYRCIYGRAWISVKHVYGPAVDPAERSALEGMLATCA' A
#
# COMPACT_ATOMS: atom_id res chain seq x y z
N MET A 1 23.48 -29.53 6.65
CA MET A 1 24.75 -28.91 7.09
C MET A 1 25.68 -29.00 5.90
N GLU A 2 26.28 -27.97 5.34
CA GLU A 2 26.63 -26.63 5.81
C GLU A 2 27.33 -25.94 4.60
N ARG A 3 27.17 -24.61 4.45
CA ARG A 3 27.96 -23.67 3.59
C ARG A 3 27.65 -23.53 2.09
N ASP A 4 27.23 -22.32 1.69
CA ASP A 4 28.09 -21.34 0.98
C ASP A 4 27.27 -20.06 0.74
N ARG A 5 27.40 -19.06 1.61
CA ARG A 5 28.18 -17.80 1.42
C ARG A 5 27.82 -16.98 0.18
N ILE A 6 26.99 -15.97 0.45
CA ILE A 6 27.10 -14.56 0.03
C ILE A 6 27.25 -14.27 -1.47
N GLN A 7 26.16 -13.79 -2.08
CA GLN A 7 26.22 -12.76 -3.11
C GLN A 7 25.09 -11.73 -2.93
N GLU A 8 25.51 -10.50 -2.68
CA GLU A 8 24.90 -9.20 -2.94
C GLU A 8 23.50 -8.81 -2.43
N SER A 9 23.54 -7.81 -1.54
CA SER A 9 22.64 -6.67 -1.42
C SER A 9 21.74 -6.38 -2.63
N ALA A 10 20.42 -6.44 -2.42
CA ALA A 10 19.48 -5.53 -3.09
C ALA A 10 18.10 -5.59 -2.41
N ASN A 11 17.94 -4.76 -1.38
CA ASN A 11 16.65 -4.16 -0.98
C ASN A 11 15.64 -5.10 -0.27
N SER A 12 15.34 -4.81 1.00
CA SER A 12 14.01 -4.71 1.63
C SER A 12 12.79 -5.39 0.96
N ARG A 13 12.89 -6.64 0.47
CA ARG A 13 11.80 -7.37 -0.20
C ARG A 13 10.78 -8.01 0.76
N ALA A 14 11.05 -7.98 2.06
CA ALA A 14 10.10 -8.39 3.09
C ALA A 14 9.02 -7.32 3.39
N SER A 15 9.14 -6.10 2.82
CA SER A 15 8.19 -5.01 3.06
C SER A 15 7.19 -4.76 1.91
N SER A 16 7.22 -5.53 0.82
CA SER A 16 6.45 -5.20 -0.40
C SER A 16 5.56 -6.32 -0.97
N ARG A 17 5.60 -7.55 -0.46
CA ARG A 17 4.72 -8.62 -0.97
C ARG A 17 3.48 -8.88 -0.11
N SER A 18 3.56 -8.68 1.19
CA SER A 18 2.39 -8.71 2.10
C SER A 18 1.50 -7.47 2.01
N LYS A 19 1.94 -6.46 1.25
CA LYS A 19 1.19 -5.22 0.94
C LYS A 19 0.34 -5.30 -0.33
N SER A 20 0.65 -6.21 -1.25
CA SER A 20 0.03 -6.19 -2.59
C SER A 20 -1.40 -6.72 -2.63
N ASP A 21 -1.81 -7.56 -1.68
CA ASP A 21 -3.19 -8.07 -1.56
C ASP A 21 -4.02 -7.37 -0.47
N LYS A 22 -3.39 -6.50 0.32
CA LYS A 22 -4.05 -5.80 1.42
C LYS A 22 -4.33 -4.38 0.97
N GLY A 23 -5.50 -4.17 0.37
CA GLY A 23 -5.99 -2.85 0.00
C GLY A 23 -5.98 -1.86 1.19
N PRO A 24 -6.25 -0.57 0.95
CA PRO A 24 -6.23 0.50 1.97
C PRO A 24 -7.10 0.22 3.21
N ALA A 25 -8.07 -0.70 3.11
CA ALA A 25 -8.85 -1.20 4.24
C ALA A 25 -8.00 -1.99 5.26
N ASN A 26 -7.00 -2.74 4.79
CA ASN A 26 -6.22 -3.66 5.62
C ASN A 26 -4.88 -3.07 6.08
N TRP A 27 -4.37 -2.05 5.38
CA TRP A 27 -3.14 -1.39 5.77
C TRP A 27 -3.21 0.11 5.46
N GLN A 28 -2.89 0.92 6.46
CA GLN A 28 -2.80 2.38 6.33
C GLN A 28 -1.43 2.88 6.75
N PRO A 29 -0.89 3.94 6.13
CA PRO A 29 0.31 4.61 6.61
C PRO A 29 0.12 5.12 8.05
N PRO A 30 1.12 4.95 8.95
CA PRO A 30 1.06 5.50 10.31
C PRO A 30 1.08 7.03 10.31
N LEU A 31 1.70 7.63 9.29
CA LEU A 31 1.79 9.08 9.09
C LEU A 31 0.49 9.61 8.50
N ALA A 32 -0.26 10.39 9.29
CA ALA A 32 -1.52 11.00 8.84
C ALA A 32 -1.35 11.84 7.56
N GLY A 33 -0.32 12.70 7.48
CA GLY A 33 -0.06 13.51 6.28
C GLY A 33 0.26 12.68 5.01
N TYR A 34 0.71 11.44 5.18
CA TYR A 34 0.98 10.54 4.06
C TYR A 34 -0.25 9.75 3.61
N ARG A 35 -1.30 9.68 4.43
CA ARG A 35 -2.56 8.98 4.10
C ARG A 35 -3.26 9.64 2.91
N CYS A 36 -3.30 10.97 2.87
CA CYS A 36 -3.84 11.73 1.74
C CYS A 36 -3.16 11.38 0.41
N ILE A 37 -1.83 11.42 0.38
CA ILE A 37 -1.03 11.13 -0.83
C ILE A 37 -1.24 9.67 -1.24
N TYR A 38 -1.21 8.75 -0.27
CA TYR A 38 -1.43 7.32 -0.51
C TYR A 38 -2.82 7.05 -1.10
N GLY A 39 -3.88 7.65 -0.53
CA GLY A 39 -5.25 7.49 -1.02
C GLY A 39 -5.42 7.99 -2.47
N ARG A 40 -4.85 9.15 -2.81
CA ARG A 40 -4.88 9.68 -4.19
C ARG A 40 -4.12 8.81 -5.19
N ALA A 41 -2.96 8.30 -4.79
CA ALA A 41 -2.18 7.38 -5.63
C ALA A 41 -2.94 6.07 -5.88
N TRP A 42 -3.58 5.53 -4.83
CA TRP A 42 -4.38 4.31 -4.92
C TRP A 42 -5.58 4.47 -5.87
N ILE A 43 -6.32 5.57 -5.74
CA ILE A 43 -7.43 5.92 -6.64
C ILE A 43 -6.94 6.02 -8.10
N SER A 44 -5.79 6.67 -8.33
CA SER A 44 -5.20 6.77 -9.67
C SER A 44 -4.86 5.39 -10.26
N VAL A 45 -4.24 4.50 -9.48
CA VAL A 45 -3.95 3.11 -9.89
C VAL A 45 -5.26 2.39 -10.23
N LYS A 46 -6.28 2.45 -9.37
CA LYS A 46 -7.56 1.79 -9.63
C LYS A 46 -8.27 2.35 -10.88
N HIS A 47 -8.17 3.66 -11.14
CA HIS A 47 -8.68 4.25 -12.38
C HIS A 47 -7.93 3.80 -13.64
N VAL A 48 -6.60 3.65 -13.56
CA VAL A 48 -5.77 3.25 -14.71
C VAL A 48 -5.93 1.76 -15.03
N TYR A 49 -5.93 0.91 -14.01
CA TYR A 49 -5.95 -0.55 -14.18
C TYR A 49 -7.36 -1.15 -14.13
N GLY A 50 -8.37 -0.40 -13.69
CA GLY A 50 -9.77 -0.81 -13.62
C GLY A 50 -10.17 -1.91 -12.62
N PRO A 51 -9.43 -2.28 -11.54
CA PRO A 51 -9.98 -3.22 -10.57
C PRO A 51 -11.15 -2.58 -9.82
N ALA A 52 -12.16 -3.38 -9.50
CA ALA A 52 -13.24 -2.94 -8.63
C ALA A 52 -12.69 -2.45 -7.28
N VAL A 53 -13.36 -1.44 -6.72
CA VAL A 53 -13.11 -0.94 -5.36
C VAL A 53 -14.22 -1.48 -4.48
N ASP A 54 -13.87 -2.28 -3.48
CA ASP A 54 -14.83 -2.78 -2.50
C ASP A 54 -15.34 -1.64 -1.60
N PRO A 55 -16.57 -1.75 -1.06
CA PRO A 55 -17.12 -0.73 -0.15
C PRO A 55 -16.20 -0.43 1.05
N ALA A 56 -15.53 -1.46 1.58
CA ALA A 56 -14.57 -1.31 2.68
C ALA A 56 -13.30 -0.54 2.26
N GLU A 57 -12.79 -0.76 1.04
CA GLU A 57 -11.70 0.06 0.50
C GLU A 57 -12.12 1.52 0.35
N ARG A 58 -13.34 1.75 -0.15
CA ARG A 58 -13.86 3.10 -0.35
C ARG A 58 -13.96 3.86 0.98
N SER A 59 -14.54 3.28 2.02
CA SER A 59 -14.61 3.93 3.34
C SER A 59 -13.22 4.22 3.93
N ALA A 60 -12.26 3.32 3.73
CA ALA A 60 -10.88 3.56 4.16
C ALA A 60 -10.24 4.71 3.37
N LEU A 61 -10.44 4.77 2.06
CA LEU A 61 -9.96 5.87 1.21
C LEU A 61 -10.59 7.20 1.59
N GLU A 62 -11.89 7.24 1.86
CA GLU A 62 -12.60 8.44 2.34
C GLU A 62 -11.98 8.96 3.65
N GLY A 63 -11.70 8.06 4.61
CA GLY A 63 -11.02 8.42 5.85
C GLY A 63 -9.58 8.91 5.63
N MET A 64 -8.86 8.35 4.65
CA MET A 64 -7.53 8.84 4.28
C MET A 64 -7.59 10.22 3.60
N LEU A 65 -8.57 10.46 2.73
CA LEU A 65 -8.76 11.75 2.06
C LEU A 65 -9.21 12.86 3.03
N ALA A 66 -9.92 12.51 4.10
CA ALA A 66 -10.26 13.45 5.17
C ALA A 66 -9.02 14.01 5.89
N THR A 67 -7.85 13.36 5.78
CA THR A 67 -6.58 13.85 6.34
C THR A 67 -5.84 14.85 5.44
N CYS A 68 -6.41 15.20 4.28
CA CYS A 68 -5.82 16.18 3.35
C CYS A 68 -6.05 17.65 3.76
N ALA A 69 -6.86 17.91 4.79
CA ALA A 69 -7.28 19.24 5.23
C ALA A 69 -6.27 19.90 6.18
#